data_AF-W2T7G0-F1
#
_entry.id   AF-W2T7G0-F1
#
_cell.length_a   1.000
_cell.length_b   1.000
_cell.length_c   1.000
_cell.angle_alpha   90.00
_cell.angle_beta   90.00
_cell.angle_gamma   90.00
#
_symmetry.space_group_name_H-M   'P 1'
#
loop_
_entity.id
_entity.type
_entity.pdbx_description
1 polymer ?
#
loop_
_entity_poly.entity_id
_entity_poly.type
_entity_poly.pdbx_seq_one_letter_code
_entity_poly.pdbx_strand_id
1 'polypeptide(L)'
;DGKLSTPEEIPVLVHYGGTCVEVREGGKCPKFALAKKVKVLHIGVPTRYFESRCRSGDIAIVEVAEIFEGKGSHYEHACLPSNVTKLAKKLSSAGYGYDPHHISVKEKYVERVWFTKERFCDPTVRAGKDAFCVLEKFQFACRGDSGSGVMQPANSEKDYVMGVLSRGLNCDDVDISLRRDPNPTREFRGSVMTNVRKYLNFICLHAGVCEKHLDQKNLVKQRIYDVY
;
A
#
# COMPACT_ATOMS: atom_id res chain seq x y z
N ASP A 1 10.10 -33.81 28.59
CA ASP A 1 9.73 -32.38 28.63
C ASP A 1 10.44 -31.57 27.57
N GLY A 2 9.93 -31.61 26.34
CA GLY A 2 10.42 -30.76 25.25
C GLY A 2 9.66 -29.44 25.27
N LYS A 3 10.29 -28.37 25.78
CA LYS A 3 9.77 -27.02 25.60
C LYS A 3 9.83 -26.70 24.10
N LEU A 4 8.66 -26.57 23.45
CA LEU A 4 8.58 -25.84 22.19
C LEU A 4 9.14 -24.44 22.47
N SER A 5 10.24 -24.10 21.82
CA SER A 5 10.70 -22.72 21.71
C SER A 5 9.56 -21.92 21.10
N THR A 6 9.08 -20.92 21.82
CA THR A 6 8.23 -19.87 21.25
C THR A 6 8.95 -19.32 20.02
N PRO A 7 8.29 -19.20 18.85
CA PRO A 7 8.90 -18.57 17.69
C PRO A 7 9.47 -17.23 18.11
N GLU A 8 10.74 -16.98 17.77
CA GLU A 8 11.36 -15.68 17.97
C GLU A 8 10.55 -14.68 17.13
N GLU A 9 9.73 -13.84 17.79
CA GLU A 9 8.89 -12.86 17.11
C GLU A 9 9.80 -11.86 16.39
N ILE A 10 9.90 -12.01 15.07
CA ILE A 10 10.63 -11.06 14.24
C ILE A 10 9.82 -9.76 14.23
N PRO A 11 10.38 -8.63 14.71
CA PRO A 11 9.63 -7.40 14.80
C PRO A 11 9.23 -6.92 13.40
N VAL A 12 7.96 -6.54 13.24
CA VAL A 12 7.48 -5.88 12.02
C VAL A 12 8.05 -4.45 11.99
N LEU A 13 8.65 -4.08 10.86
CA LEU A 13 9.30 -2.78 10.68
C LEU A 13 8.66 -2.01 9.52
N VAL A 14 8.49 -0.70 9.70
CA VAL A 14 8.07 0.23 8.65
C VAL A 14 9.28 1.04 8.18
N HIS A 15 9.46 1.13 6.86
CA HIS A 15 10.48 2.00 6.26
C HIS A 15 9.87 3.36 5.92
N TYR A 16 10.57 4.45 6.25
CA TYR A 16 10.09 5.82 5.98
C TYR A 16 11.24 6.80 5.74
N GLY A 17 10.93 7.96 5.14
CA GLY A 17 11.86 9.09 5.10
C GLY A 17 13.08 8.94 4.19
N GLY A 18 13.05 8.04 3.20
CA GLY A 18 14.13 7.84 2.24
C GLY A 18 13.66 7.29 0.91
N THR A 19 14.53 7.30 -0.09
CA THR A 19 14.28 6.82 -1.46
C THR A 19 15.04 5.54 -1.78
N CYS A 20 15.82 4.99 -0.84
CA CYS A 20 16.58 3.75 -0.99
C CYS A 20 16.43 2.85 0.25
N VAL A 21 16.30 1.54 0.03
CA VAL A 21 16.26 0.52 1.09
C VAL A 21 17.30 -0.56 0.81
N GLU A 22 17.96 -1.02 1.87
CA GLU A 22 18.83 -2.19 1.84
C GLU A 22 17.99 -3.44 2.07
N VAL A 23 17.85 -4.26 1.03
CA VAL A 23 17.03 -5.48 1.04
C VAL A 23 17.85 -6.73 1.37
N ARG A 24 19.18 -6.65 1.28
CA ARG A 24 20.13 -7.71 1.67
C ARG A 24 21.41 -7.12 2.25
N GLU A 25 22.17 -7.96 2.96
CA GLU A 25 23.45 -7.57 3.53
C GLU A 25 24.44 -7.06 2.47
N GLY A 26 25.11 -5.95 2.80
CA GLY A 26 26.06 -5.28 1.91
C GLY A 26 25.42 -4.44 0.81
N GLY A 27 24.13 -4.08 0.95
CA GLY A 27 23.51 -3.03 0.16
C GLY A 27 24.19 -1.68 0.38
N LYS A 28 24.23 -0.83 -0.65
CA LYS A 28 24.99 0.44 -0.62
C LYS A 28 24.12 1.66 -0.86
N CYS A 29 23.05 1.82 -0.07
CA CYS A 29 22.24 3.03 -0.13
C CYS A 29 23.06 4.25 0.33
N PRO A 30 23.07 5.36 -0.43
CA PRO A 30 23.66 6.60 0.04
C PRO A 30 22.98 7.06 1.33
N LYS A 31 23.75 7.57 2.31
CA LYS A 31 23.21 7.98 3.63
C LYS A 31 22.04 8.96 3.55
N PHE A 32 22.05 9.86 2.56
CA PHE A 32 21.00 10.85 2.35
C PHE A 32 19.72 10.27 1.71
N ALA A 33 19.79 9.08 1.11
CA ALA A 33 18.69 8.40 0.45
C ALA A 33 18.16 7.21 1.27
N LEU A 34 18.94 6.70 2.22
CA LEU A 34 18.59 5.54 3.04
C LEU A 34 17.34 5.81 3.87
N ALA A 35 16.33 4.95 3.71
CA ALA A 35 15.13 4.97 4.52
C ALA A 35 15.42 4.57 5.98
N LYS A 36 14.77 5.25 6.91
CA LYS A 36 14.77 4.90 8.33
C LYS A 36 13.82 3.74 8.57
N LYS A 37 14.06 2.97 9.64
CA LYS A 37 13.21 1.86 10.08
C LYS A 37 12.61 2.22 11.43
N VAL A 38 11.32 2.02 11.59
CA VAL A 38 10.60 2.16 12.87
C VAL A 38 9.88 0.86 13.20
N LYS A 39 9.84 0.51 14.48
CA LYS A 39 9.10 -0.67 14.96
C LYS A 39 7.60 -0.41 14.94
N VAL A 40 6.85 -1.44 14.57
CA VAL A 40 5.40 -1.48 14.74
C VAL A 40 5.06 -1.87 16.17
N LEU A 41 4.09 -1.18 16.76
CA LEU A 41 3.53 -1.48 18.08
C LEU A 41 2.23 -2.27 17.95
N HIS A 42 1.32 -1.80 17.10
CA HIS A 42 -0.01 -2.40 16.91
C HIS A 42 -0.40 -2.39 15.44
N ILE A 43 -1.13 -3.42 15.02
CA ILE A 43 -1.70 -3.54 13.68
C ILE A 43 -3.21 -3.72 13.81
N GLY A 44 -3.96 -2.74 13.33
CA GLY A 44 -5.41 -2.79 13.25
C GLY A 44 -5.89 -3.23 11.88
N VAL A 45 -6.63 -4.34 11.81
CA VAL A 45 -7.24 -4.85 10.57
C VAL A 45 -8.77 -4.91 10.70
N PRO A 46 -9.56 -4.46 9.71
CA PRO A 46 -11.01 -4.58 9.74
C PRO A 46 -11.47 -6.04 9.81
N THR A 47 -12.43 -6.36 10.69
CA THR A 47 -13.01 -7.72 10.82
C THR A 47 -13.50 -8.27 9.47
N ARG A 48 -14.04 -7.40 8.62
CA ARG A 48 -14.52 -7.72 7.27
C ARG A 48 -13.45 -8.39 6.39
N TYR A 49 -12.17 -8.11 6.63
CA TYR A 49 -11.06 -8.79 5.94
C TYR A 49 -11.15 -10.31 6.10
N PHE A 50 -11.26 -10.77 7.34
CA PHE A 50 -11.34 -12.19 7.66
C PHE A 50 -12.67 -12.80 7.25
N GLU A 51 -13.78 -12.12 7.55
CA GLU A 51 -15.14 -12.61 7.22
C GLU A 51 -15.36 -12.78 5.71
N SER A 52 -14.77 -11.89 4.91
CA SER A 52 -14.87 -11.94 3.45
C SER A 52 -13.89 -12.93 2.80
N ARG A 53 -13.06 -13.62 3.59
CA ARG A 53 -11.93 -14.44 3.12
C ARG A 53 -10.97 -13.64 2.24
N CYS A 54 -10.51 -12.51 2.77
CA CYS A 54 -9.54 -11.60 2.14
C CYS A 54 -10.04 -10.94 0.84
N ARG A 55 -11.36 -10.79 0.66
CA ARG A 55 -11.95 -10.19 -0.56
C ARG A 55 -12.37 -8.74 -0.40
N SER A 56 -12.42 -8.25 0.83
CA SER A 56 -12.94 -6.94 1.21
C SER A 56 -12.32 -6.54 2.54
N GLY A 57 -12.06 -5.26 2.78
CA GLY A 57 -11.42 -4.81 4.02
C GLY A 57 -9.91 -4.99 4.04
N ASP A 58 -9.28 -5.09 2.86
CA ASP A 58 -7.84 -5.24 2.74
C ASP A 58 -7.13 -3.88 2.90
N ILE A 59 -7.11 -3.42 4.15
CA ILE A 59 -6.47 -2.20 4.65
C ILE A 59 -6.10 -2.45 6.12
N ALA A 60 -5.00 -1.86 6.58
CA ALA A 60 -4.60 -1.90 7.98
C ALA A 60 -4.18 -0.51 8.46
N ILE A 61 -4.32 -0.27 9.76
CA ILE A 61 -3.70 0.86 10.47
C ILE A 61 -2.54 0.32 11.28
N VAL A 62 -1.39 0.96 11.16
CA VAL A 62 -0.17 0.56 11.85
C VAL A 62 0.24 1.68 12.80
N GLU A 63 0.27 1.36 14.09
CA GLU A 63 0.84 2.25 15.11
C GLU A 63 2.33 1.94 15.24
N VAL A 64 3.16 2.97 15.26
CA VAL A 64 4.62 2.86 15.28
C VAL A 64 5.20 3.41 16.58
N ALA A 65 6.37 2.92 16.95
CA ALA A 65 7.01 3.22 18.24
C ALA A 65 7.52 4.66 18.38
N GLU A 66 7.71 5.36 17.26
CA GLU A 66 8.29 6.70 17.23
C GLU A 66 7.32 7.70 16.60
N ILE A 67 7.27 8.90 17.16
CA ILE A 67 6.60 10.03 16.53
C ILE A 67 7.53 10.56 15.44
N PHE A 68 7.01 10.76 14.24
CA PHE A 68 7.75 11.40 13.16
C PHE A 68 7.84 12.93 13.42
N GLU A 69 8.85 13.36 14.17
CA GLU A 69 9.04 14.76 14.55
C GLU A 69 9.56 15.64 13.39
N GLY A 70 8.69 16.56 12.92
CA GLY A 70 9.03 17.63 11.99
C GLY A 70 8.52 17.42 10.55
N LYS A 71 8.36 18.53 9.80
CA LYS A 71 8.34 18.45 8.32
C LYS A 71 9.79 18.29 7.86
N GLY A 72 10.25 17.06 7.74
CA GLY A 72 11.56 16.79 7.15
C GLY A 72 11.52 16.99 5.64
N SER A 73 12.66 17.28 5.02
CA SER A 73 12.83 17.31 3.55
C SER A 73 12.54 15.97 2.86
N HIS A 74 12.31 14.89 3.63
CA HIS A 74 12.25 13.52 3.13
C HIS A 74 11.00 12.72 3.56
N TYR A 75 10.10 13.29 4.36
CA TYR A 75 8.82 12.65 4.67
C TYR A 75 7.72 13.68 4.89
N GLU A 76 6.56 13.39 4.32
CA GLU A 76 5.40 14.26 4.38
C GLU A 76 4.12 13.43 4.46
N HIS A 77 3.12 13.94 5.16
CA HIS A 77 1.82 13.29 5.25
C HIS A 77 0.99 13.54 3.99
N ALA A 78 0.50 12.44 3.42
CA ALA A 78 -0.54 12.47 2.41
C ALA A 78 -1.91 12.83 3.01
N CYS A 79 -2.80 13.35 2.19
CA CYS A 79 -4.15 13.69 2.60
C CYS A 79 -5.07 12.45 2.53
N LEU A 80 -6.06 12.39 3.41
CA LEU A 80 -7.18 11.47 3.25
C LEU A 80 -8.29 12.12 2.41
N PRO A 81 -8.91 11.38 1.47
CA PRO A 81 -10.04 11.89 0.70
C PRO A 81 -11.30 11.96 1.56
N SER A 82 -12.27 12.77 1.12
CA SER A 82 -13.64 12.68 1.64
C SER A 82 -14.42 11.56 0.96
N ASN A 83 -15.54 11.15 1.56
CA ASN A 83 -16.42 10.14 0.97
C ASN A 83 -16.94 10.52 -0.44
N VAL A 84 -17.02 11.83 -0.73
CA VAL A 84 -17.46 12.40 -2.03
C VAL A 84 -16.30 12.73 -2.97
N THR A 85 -15.03 12.66 -2.55
CA THR A 85 -13.89 12.92 -3.43
C THR A 85 -13.96 11.99 -4.64
N LYS A 86 -13.99 12.55 -5.84
CA LYS A 86 -14.06 11.79 -7.09
C LYS A 86 -12.69 11.16 -7.40
N LEU A 87 -12.73 9.90 -7.84
CA LEU A 87 -11.54 9.18 -8.28
C LEU A 87 -11.13 9.65 -9.68
N ALA A 88 -9.90 10.13 -9.80
CA ALA A 88 -9.31 10.57 -11.06
C ALA A 88 -9.12 9.40 -12.04
N LYS A 89 -8.95 9.72 -13.33
CA LYS A 89 -8.65 8.70 -14.36
C LYS A 89 -7.21 8.20 -14.24
N LYS A 90 -6.27 9.09 -13.93
CA LYS A 90 -4.85 8.76 -13.74
C LYS A 90 -4.55 8.75 -12.25
N LEU A 91 -3.88 7.70 -11.80
CA LEU A 91 -3.46 7.50 -10.42
C LEU A 91 -1.98 7.13 -10.42
N SER A 92 -1.33 7.23 -9.28
CA SER A 92 0.06 6.77 -9.11
C SER A 92 0.21 6.00 -7.81
N SER A 93 1.26 5.20 -7.72
CA SER A 93 1.76 4.69 -6.45
C SER A 93 3.28 4.68 -6.47
N ALA A 94 3.88 4.53 -5.31
CA ALA A 94 5.32 4.44 -5.17
C ALA A 94 5.69 3.31 -4.20
N GLY A 95 6.79 2.61 -4.51
CA GLY A 95 7.25 1.47 -3.72
C GLY A 95 8.61 0.96 -4.17
N TYR A 96 9.09 -0.09 -3.52
CA TYR A 96 10.39 -0.74 -3.79
C TYR A 96 10.17 -2.13 -4.42
N GLY A 97 9.17 -2.23 -5.30
CA GLY A 97 8.67 -3.45 -5.90
C GLY A 97 9.73 -4.40 -6.42
N TYR A 98 9.37 -5.68 -6.46
CA TYR A 98 10.17 -6.73 -7.09
C TYR A 98 10.38 -6.45 -8.58
N ASP A 99 11.62 -6.58 -9.03
CA ASP A 99 11.99 -6.50 -10.43
C ASP A 99 12.47 -7.88 -10.92
N PRO A 100 11.77 -8.52 -11.88
CA PRO A 100 12.14 -9.82 -12.42
C PRO A 100 13.49 -9.83 -13.16
N HIS A 101 14.00 -8.67 -13.61
CA HIS A 101 15.31 -8.55 -14.25
C HIS A 101 16.46 -8.45 -13.24
N HIS A 102 16.15 -8.13 -11.98
CA HIS A 102 17.14 -7.80 -10.96
C HIS A 102 16.85 -8.50 -9.62
N ILE A 103 16.61 -9.81 -9.66
CA ILE A 103 16.18 -10.63 -8.51
C ILE A 103 17.18 -10.71 -7.34
N SER A 104 18.45 -10.37 -7.58
CA SER A 104 19.55 -10.51 -6.63
C SER A 104 20.11 -9.17 -6.14
N VAL A 105 19.40 -8.06 -6.36
CA VAL A 105 19.84 -6.75 -5.86
C VAL A 105 19.92 -6.72 -4.34
N LYS A 106 20.91 -5.97 -3.85
CA LYS A 106 21.15 -5.78 -2.41
C LYS A 106 20.48 -4.52 -1.88
N GLU A 107 20.24 -3.55 -2.76
CA GLU A 107 19.49 -2.34 -2.48
C GLU A 107 18.41 -2.10 -3.53
N LYS A 108 17.40 -1.30 -3.18
CA LYS A 108 16.35 -0.86 -4.08
C LYS A 108 16.07 0.60 -3.91
N TYR A 109 15.73 1.26 -5.01
CA TYR A 109 15.27 2.63 -5.03
C TYR A 109 13.75 2.67 -5.20
N VAL A 110 13.13 3.70 -4.65
CA VAL A 110 11.68 3.89 -4.80
C VAL A 110 11.38 4.19 -6.24
N GLU A 111 10.43 3.47 -6.80
CA GLU A 111 9.92 3.67 -8.14
C GLU A 111 8.48 4.14 -8.07
N ARG A 112 8.07 4.89 -9.09
CA ARG A 112 6.69 5.32 -9.25
C ARG A 112 6.04 4.49 -10.34
N VAL A 113 4.85 3.99 -10.07
CA VAL A 113 4.00 3.30 -11.04
C VAL A 113 2.79 4.17 -11.34
N TRP A 114 2.39 4.23 -12.60
CA TRP A 114 1.22 4.97 -13.06
C TRP A 114 0.10 4.03 -13.46
N PHE A 115 -1.12 4.37 -13.05
CA PHE A 115 -2.30 3.57 -13.29
C PHE A 115 -3.37 4.36 -14.03
N THR A 116 -4.18 3.65 -14.82
CA THR A 116 -5.42 4.18 -15.38
C THR A 116 -6.60 3.50 -14.70
N LYS A 117 -7.49 4.29 -14.09
CA LYS A 117 -8.72 3.78 -13.47
C LYS A 117 -9.60 3.06 -14.49
N GLU A 118 -10.01 1.84 -14.17
CA GLU A 118 -11.00 1.12 -14.96
C GLU A 118 -12.43 1.48 -14.57
N ARG A 119 -13.35 1.33 -15.53
CA ARG A 119 -14.79 1.46 -15.25
C ARG A 119 -15.32 0.23 -14.51
N PHE A 120 -14.83 -0.94 -14.88
CA PHE A 120 -15.20 -2.23 -14.33
C PHE A 120 -13.94 -3.07 -14.14
N CYS A 121 -13.90 -3.82 -13.03
CA CYS A 121 -12.86 -4.82 -12.82
C CYS A 121 -12.95 -5.92 -13.87
N ASP A 122 -11.81 -6.54 -14.17
CA ASP A 122 -11.78 -7.75 -14.97
C ASP A 122 -12.64 -8.84 -14.29
N PRO A 123 -13.57 -9.50 -15.02
CA PRO A 123 -14.48 -10.48 -14.42
C PRO A 123 -13.75 -11.72 -13.85
N THR A 124 -12.50 -11.96 -14.26
CA THR A 124 -11.67 -13.04 -13.69
C THR A 124 -11.13 -12.69 -12.30
N VAL A 125 -11.18 -11.42 -11.91
CA VAL A 125 -10.70 -10.93 -10.62
C VAL A 125 -11.86 -10.74 -9.65
N ARG A 126 -11.79 -11.46 -8.53
CA ARG A 126 -12.76 -11.35 -7.44
C ARG A 126 -12.48 -10.13 -6.57
N ALA A 127 -12.89 -8.96 -7.04
CA ALA A 127 -12.81 -7.71 -6.27
C ALA A 127 -14.03 -7.53 -5.35
N GLY A 128 -13.80 -7.01 -4.14
CA GLY A 128 -14.85 -6.61 -3.20
C GLY A 128 -15.61 -5.36 -3.67
N LYS A 129 -16.81 -5.13 -3.11
CA LYS A 129 -17.62 -3.91 -3.41
C LYS A 129 -16.99 -2.61 -2.89
N ASP A 130 -16.01 -2.75 -2.02
CA ASP A 130 -15.19 -1.70 -1.44
C ASP A 130 -13.90 -1.47 -2.21
N ALA A 131 -13.72 -2.09 -3.39
CA ALA A 131 -12.53 -1.94 -4.20
C ALA A 131 -12.82 -1.17 -5.51
N PHE A 132 -11.75 -0.73 -6.17
CA PHE A 132 -11.75 -0.30 -7.56
C PHE A 132 -10.57 -0.93 -8.30
N CYS A 133 -10.68 -1.06 -9.61
CA CYS A 133 -9.64 -1.67 -10.44
C CYS A 133 -8.95 -0.65 -11.32
N VAL A 134 -7.71 -1.00 -11.68
CA VAL A 134 -6.87 -0.18 -12.55
C VAL A 134 -6.21 -1.04 -13.61
N LEU A 135 -5.80 -0.35 -14.66
CA LEU A 135 -4.99 -0.86 -15.74
C LEU A 135 -3.57 -0.33 -15.59
N GLU A 136 -2.60 -1.23 -15.79
CA GLU A 136 -1.18 -0.96 -15.70
C GLU A 136 -0.54 -1.01 -17.10
N LYS A 137 0.43 -0.13 -17.33
CA LYS A 137 1.10 0.03 -18.61
C LYS A 137 2.50 0.59 -18.38
N PHE A 138 3.49 0.09 -19.12
CA PHE A 138 4.91 0.45 -19.04
C PHE A 138 5.62 0.11 -17.74
N GLN A 139 4.97 0.36 -16.60
CA GLN A 139 5.44 0.04 -15.26
C GLN A 139 4.34 -0.73 -14.53
N PHE A 140 4.75 -1.63 -13.65
CA PHE A 140 3.84 -2.55 -12.99
C PHE A 140 4.06 -2.55 -11.49
N ALA A 141 2.98 -2.62 -10.73
CA ALA A 141 3.03 -2.83 -9.30
C ALA A 141 3.29 -4.31 -9.02
N CYS A 142 4.42 -4.60 -8.38
CA CYS A 142 4.93 -5.95 -8.21
C CYS A 142 4.89 -6.38 -6.75
N ARG A 143 5.29 -7.64 -6.48
CA ARG A 143 5.48 -8.12 -5.11
C ARG A 143 6.39 -7.16 -4.34
N GLY A 144 5.97 -6.75 -3.15
CA GLY A 144 6.68 -5.74 -2.34
C GLY A 144 6.10 -4.33 -2.44
N ASP A 145 5.25 -4.05 -3.43
CA ASP A 145 4.46 -2.81 -3.45
C ASP A 145 3.10 -2.96 -2.74
N SER A 146 2.66 -4.19 -2.47
CA SER A 146 1.38 -4.44 -1.77
C SER A 146 1.29 -3.66 -0.45
N GLY A 147 0.13 -3.05 -0.20
CA GLY A 147 -0.08 -2.11 0.91
C GLY A 147 0.29 -0.66 0.59
N SER A 148 0.91 -0.36 -0.56
CA SER A 148 1.24 1.00 -0.94
C SER A 148 -0.01 1.88 -1.16
N GLY A 149 0.15 3.17 -0.90
CA GLY A 149 -0.88 4.16 -1.20
C GLY A 149 -1.01 4.38 -2.70
N VAL A 150 -2.24 4.32 -3.20
CA VAL A 150 -2.60 4.74 -4.56
C VAL A 150 -3.14 6.15 -4.50
N MET A 151 -2.43 7.06 -5.14
CA MET A 151 -2.52 8.49 -4.95
C MET A 151 -3.10 9.22 -6.15
N GLN A 152 -3.70 10.38 -5.89
CA GLN A 152 -4.04 11.38 -6.90
C GLN A 152 -3.80 12.79 -6.34
N PRO A 153 -3.61 13.81 -7.18
CA PRO A 153 -3.45 15.18 -6.71
C PRO A 153 -4.65 15.65 -5.89
N ALA A 154 -4.38 16.18 -4.70
CA ALA A 154 -5.33 16.93 -3.87
C ALA A 154 -5.29 18.42 -4.21
N ASN A 155 -4.07 18.94 -4.45
CA ASN A 155 -3.78 20.28 -4.94
C ASN A 155 -2.39 20.26 -5.62
N SER A 156 -1.74 21.43 -5.77
CA SER A 156 -0.41 21.55 -6.39
C SER A 156 0.74 20.95 -5.57
N GLU A 157 0.54 20.71 -4.28
CA GLU A 157 1.59 20.30 -3.33
C GLU A 157 1.30 18.97 -2.65
N LYS A 158 0.04 18.55 -2.61
CA LYS A 158 -0.44 17.42 -1.83
C LYS A 158 -1.19 16.43 -2.70
N ASP A 159 -1.10 15.18 -2.29
CA ASP A 159 -1.83 14.06 -2.87
C ASP A 159 -2.81 13.46 -1.86
N TYR A 160 -3.97 13.00 -2.35
CA TYR A 160 -4.88 12.13 -1.61
C TYR A 160 -4.47 10.67 -1.76
N VAL A 161 -4.52 9.88 -0.68
CA VAL A 161 -4.50 8.42 -0.76
C VAL A 161 -5.90 7.90 -1.06
N MET A 162 -6.15 7.54 -2.31
CA MET A 162 -7.46 7.11 -2.80
C MET A 162 -7.70 5.61 -2.61
N GLY A 163 -6.63 4.83 -2.61
CA GLY A 163 -6.70 3.40 -2.40
C GLY A 163 -5.44 2.84 -1.75
N VAL A 164 -5.54 1.59 -1.32
CA VAL A 164 -4.40 0.76 -0.88
C VAL A 164 -4.24 -0.36 -1.90
N LEU A 165 -3.03 -0.60 -2.39
CA LEU A 165 -2.74 -1.67 -3.33
C LEU A 165 -2.94 -3.03 -2.67
N SER A 166 -4.08 -3.66 -2.96
CA SER A 166 -4.48 -4.95 -2.40
C SER A 166 -3.90 -6.09 -3.22
N ARG A 167 -4.20 -6.11 -4.51
CA ARG A 167 -3.73 -7.14 -5.44
C ARG A 167 -3.09 -6.48 -6.66
N GLY A 168 -1.82 -6.74 -6.89
CA GLY A 168 -1.09 -6.35 -8.10
C GLY A 168 -1.01 -7.47 -9.13
N LEU A 169 -0.31 -7.20 -10.22
CA LEU A 169 0.05 -8.20 -11.23
C LEU A 169 1.21 -9.08 -10.73
N ASN A 170 1.35 -10.26 -11.34
CA ASN A 170 2.58 -11.05 -11.18
C ASN A 170 3.60 -10.59 -12.23
N CYS A 171 4.68 -9.94 -11.79
CA CYS A 171 5.64 -9.35 -12.70
C CYS A 171 6.49 -10.36 -13.46
N ASP A 172 6.64 -11.60 -12.96
CA ASP A 172 7.25 -12.68 -13.74
C ASP A 172 6.34 -13.06 -14.94
N ASP A 173 5.03 -13.13 -14.74
CA ASP A 173 4.06 -13.45 -15.81
C ASP A 173 3.96 -12.32 -16.85
N VAL A 174 4.07 -11.06 -16.39
CA VAL A 174 4.12 -9.88 -17.26
C VAL A 174 5.39 -9.89 -18.10
N ASP A 175 6.55 -10.12 -17.50
CA ASP A 175 7.84 -10.22 -18.21
C ASP A 175 7.81 -11.35 -19.25
N ILE A 176 7.35 -12.55 -18.87
CA ILE A 176 7.18 -13.67 -19.82
C ILE A 176 6.25 -13.28 -20.98
N SER A 177 5.14 -12.57 -20.70
CA SER A 177 4.21 -12.12 -21.72
C SER A 177 4.84 -11.10 -22.68
N LEU A 178 5.61 -10.14 -22.16
CA LEU A 178 6.30 -9.12 -22.95
C LEU A 178 7.44 -9.70 -23.78
N ARG A 179 8.13 -10.74 -23.30
CA ARG A 179 9.16 -11.46 -24.08
C ARG A 179 8.56 -12.26 -25.24
N ARG A 180 7.38 -12.85 -25.04
CA ARG A 180 6.67 -13.63 -26.07
C ARG A 180 6.06 -12.76 -27.16
N ASP A 181 5.55 -11.60 -26.77
CA ASP A 181 4.94 -10.62 -27.68
C ASP A 181 5.46 -9.23 -27.30
N PRO A 182 6.56 -8.77 -27.93
CA PRO A 182 7.23 -7.51 -27.62
C PRO A 182 6.39 -6.29 -28.02
N ASN A 183 5.35 -6.03 -27.25
CA ASN A 183 4.58 -4.80 -27.32
C ASN A 183 4.75 -4.02 -26.01
N PRO A 184 5.66 -3.02 -25.96
CA PRO A 184 5.90 -2.25 -24.75
C PRO A 184 4.69 -1.41 -24.33
N THR A 185 3.72 -1.21 -25.24
CA THR A 185 2.46 -0.50 -24.96
C THR A 185 1.33 -1.43 -24.54
N ARG A 186 1.60 -2.73 -24.36
CA ARG A 186 0.61 -3.70 -23.90
C ARG A 186 0.09 -3.30 -22.53
N GLU A 187 -1.23 -3.43 -22.40
CA GLU A 187 -1.95 -3.07 -21.20
C GLU A 187 -2.29 -4.34 -20.43
N PHE A 188 -2.06 -4.29 -19.11
CA PHE A 188 -2.34 -5.40 -18.23
C PHE A 188 -3.43 -5.02 -17.23
N ARG A 189 -4.40 -5.92 -17.09
CA ARG A 189 -5.58 -5.76 -16.25
C ARG A 189 -5.52 -6.76 -15.11
N GLY A 190 -6.16 -6.42 -14.00
CA GLY A 190 -6.33 -7.33 -12.88
C GLY A 190 -5.92 -6.79 -11.52
N SER A 191 -5.36 -5.58 -11.50
CA SER A 191 -4.96 -4.93 -10.25
C SER A 191 -6.15 -4.33 -9.52
N VAL A 192 -6.21 -4.56 -8.21
CA VAL A 192 -7.31 -4.21 -7.32
C VAL A 192 -6.79 -3.35 -6.18
N MET A 193 -7.51 -2.26 -5.94
CA MET A 193 -7.23 -1.30 -4.88
C MET A 193 -8.38 -1.26 -3.89
N THR A 194 -8.09 -1.38 -2.59
CA THR A 194 -9.07 -1.13 -1.54
C THR A 194 -9.38 0.36 -1.49
N ASN A 195 -10.64 0.75 -1.63
CA ASN A 195 -11.06 2.15 -1.70
C ASN A 195 -11.06 2.80 -0.31
N VAL A 196 -10.08 3.67 -0.05
CA VAL A 196 -9.91 4.35 1.26
C VAL A 196 -11.17 5.09 1.70
N ARG A 197 -11.93 5.67 0.77
CA ARG A 197 -13.19 6.39 1.07
C ARG A 197 -14.25 5.52 1.73
N LYS A 198 -14.17 4.19 1.60
CA LYS A 198 -15.09 3.23 2.24
C LYS A 198 -14.68 2.89 3.68
N TYR A 199 -13.50 3.33 4.11
CA TYR A 199 -12.88 3.02 5.40
C TYR A 199 -12.59 4.25 6.25
N LEU A 200 -13.15 5.43 5.92
CA LEU A 200 -12.89 6.67 6.67
C LEU A 200 -13.29 6.58 8.15
N ASN A 201 -14.39 5.88 8.47
CA ASN A 201 -14.78 5.64 9.88
C ASN A 201 -13.76 4.77 10.62
N PHE A 202 -13.26 3.72 9.95
CA PHE A 202 -12.23 2.84 10.51
C PHE A 202 -10.92 3.61 10.74
N ILE A 203 -10.51 4.42 9.76
CA ILE A 203 -9.31 5.28 9.87
C ILE A 203 -9.49 6.31 10.99
N CYS A 204 -10.64 6.98 11.07
CA CYS A 204 -10.95 7.95 12.12
C CYS A 204 -10.89 7.33 13.51
N LEU A 205 -11.42 6.11 13.67
CA LEU A 205 -11.43 5.41 14.94
C LEU A 205 -10.03 5.01 15.43
N HIS A 206 -9.15 4.60 14.53
CA HIS A 206 -7.85 4.02 14.89
C HIS A 206 -6.67 4.97 14.74
N ALA A 207 -6.77 5.97 13.86
CA ALA A 207 -5.73 6.97 13.63
C ALA A 207 -6.12 8.39 14.09
N GLY A 208 -7.38 8.59 14.52
CA GLY A 208 -7.87 9.91 14.95
C GLY A 208 -8.08 10.93 13.83
N VAL A 209 -7.81 10.58 12.56
CA VAL A 209 -7.98 11.47 11.41
C VAL A 209 -9.39 11.33 10.85
N CYS A 210 -10.24 12.33 11.09
CA CYS A 210 -11.68 12.26 10.83
C CYS A 210 -12.17 13.32 9.85
N GLU A 211 -13.21 12.99 9.09
CA GLU A 211 -13.99 14.02 8.39
C GLU A 211 -14.73 14.90 9.40
N LYS A 212 -14.88 16.20 9.11
CA LYS A 212 -15.50 17.17 10.03
C LYS A 212 -16.91 16.80 10.50
N HIS A 213 -17.63 16.01 9.70
CA HIS A 213 -19.01 15.60 9.99
C HIS A 213 -19.12 14.29 10.77
N LEU A 214 -18.00 13.61 11.06
CA LEU A 214 -18.00 12.39 11.84
C LEU A 214 -17.89 12.73 13.33
N ASP A 215 -18.93 12.40 14.10
CA ASP A 215 -18.87 12.44 15.55
C ASP A 215 -18.19 11.16 16.08
N GLN A 216 -16.93 11.29 16.50
CA GLN A 216 -16.15 10.18 17.07
C GLN A 216 -16.86 9.48 18.22
N LYS A 217 -17.68 10.20 19.01
CA LYS A 217 -18.39 9.63 20.17
C LYS A 217 -19.47 8.63 19.78
N ASN A 218 -19.96 8.75 18.55
CA ASN A 218 -21.01 7.88 18.00
C ASN A 218 -20.46 6.78 17.10
N LEU A 219 -19.14 6.71 16.89
CA LEU A 219 -18.52 5.63 16.12
C LEU A 219 -18.48 4.36 16.97
N VAL A 220 -19.16 3.32 16.50
CA VAL A 220 -19.08 1.99 17.11
C VAL A 220 -17.68 1.43 16.87
N LYS A 221 -16.95 1.14 17.96
CA LYS A 221 -15.64 0.47 17.87
C LYS A 221 -15.78 -0.84 17.11
N GLN A 222 -15.19 -0.93 15.92
CA GLN A 222 -15.04 -2.20 15.23
C GLN A 222 -13.97 -3.02 15.96
N ARG A 223 -14.18 -4.34 16.08
CA ARG A 223 -13.19 -5.22 16.70
C ARG A 223 -11.94 -5.24 15.83
N ILE A 224 -10.83 -4.82 16.43
CA ILE A 224 -9.50 -5.06 15.93
C ILE A 224 -9.07 -6.46 16.36
N TYR A 225 -8.36 -7.17 15.51
CA TYR A 225 -7.54 -8.29 15.93
C TYR A 225 -6.13 -7.78 16.12
N ASP A 226 -5.60 -7.92 17.33
CA ASP A 226 -4.18 -7.70 17.58
C ASP A 226 -3.42 -8.86 16.94
N VAL A 227 -2.58 -8.54 15.96
CA VAL A 227 -1.69 -9.50 15.32
C VAL A 227 -0.34 -9.36 16.02
N TYR A 228 -0.05 -10.29 16.93
CA TYR A 228 1.26 -10.50 17.54
C TYR A 228 2.10 -11.42 16.63
#